data_AF-A0A258BFR4-F1
#
_entry.id   AF-A0A258BFR4-F1
#
_cell.length_a   1.000
_cell.length_b   1.000
_cell.length_c   1.000
_cell.angle_alpha   90.00
_cell.angle_beta   90.00
_cell.angle_gamma   90.00
#
_symmetry.space_group_name_H-M   'P 1'
#
loop_
_entity.id
_entity.type
_entity.pdbx_description
1 polymer ?
#
loop_
_entity_poly.entity_id
_entity_poly.type
_entity_poly.pdbx_seq_one_letter_code
_entity_poly.pdbx_strand_id
1 'polypeptide(L)'
;MSWTDERVETLKKLWQEGHSASQIAKQLGGVTRNAVIGKVHRLGLSGRAAPSQPARPVYKPAKPPRAAAPEVSARPQAQAQPVRRVEPVVARQAPSLPAVPVIEGPGTATVLTLGAKMCKWPIGDPSSDEFTFCGRRSSEGPYCVEHARVAYQPQQTKKKSGGAELARSLRRYI
;
A
#
# COMPACT_ATOMS: atom_id res chain seq x y z
N MET A 1 23.09 -2.85 11.05
CA MET A 1 22.95 -2.21 12.38
C MET A 1 22.14 -3.12 13.27
N SER A 2 22.72 -3.55 14.39
CA SER A 2 22.10 -4.50 15.32
C SER A 2 21.44 -3.77 16.49
N TRP A 3 20.47 -4.42 17.13
CA TRP A 3 19.95 -3.97 18.42
C TRP A 3 20.86 -4.49 19.53
N THR A 4 21.91 -3.73 19.87
CA THR A 4 22.71 -3.96 21.09
C THR A 4 21.88 -3.69 22.33
N ASP A 5 22.22 -4.32 23.46
CA ASP A 5 21.42 -4.18 24.69
C ASP A 5 21.41 -2.75 25.24
N GLU A 6 22.50 -1.99 25.13
CA GLU A 6 22.55 -0.56 25.46
C GLU A 6 21.46 0.25 24.72
N ARG A 7 21.22 -0.09 23.45
CA ARG A 7 20.20 0.55 22.60
C ARG A 7 18.79 0.05 22.94
N VAL A 8 18.67 -1.15 23.50
CA VAL A 8 17.41 -1.71 24.02
C VAL A 8 17.05 -1.13 25.39
N GLU A 9 18.03 -0.89 26.24
CA GLU A 9 17.88 -0.22 27.53
C GLU A 9 17.55 1.26 27.35
N THR A 10 18.30 1.96 26.48
CA THR A 10 17.99 3.35 26.08
C THR A 10 16.58 3.45 25.46
N LEU A 11 16.17 2.45 24.67
CA LEU A 11 14.79 2.34 24.16
C LEU A 11 13.78 2.19 25.29
N LYS A 12 13.98 1.24 26.23
CA LYS A 12 13.10 1.02 27.39
C LYS A 12 12.92 2.32 28.19
N LYS A 13 14.03 3.00 28.51
CA LYS A 13 14.04 4.26 29.26
C LYS A 13 13.25 5.37 28.57
N LEU A 14 13.58 5.72 27.32
CA LEU A 14 12.87 6.77 26.58
C LEU A 14 11.36 6.44 26.38
N TRP A 15 11.04 5.14 26.27
CA TRP A 15 9.67 4.62 26.16
C TRP A 15 8.92 4.59 27.51
N GLN A 16 9.62 4.64 28.65
CA GLN A 16 9.02 4.88 29.98
C GLN A 16 8.91 6.37 30.31
N GLU A 17 9.81 7.22 29.80
CA GLU A 17 9.86 8.66 30.10
C GLU A 17 8.74 9.44 29.38
N GLY A 18 8.64 9.34 28.04
CA GLY A 18 7.60 10.08 27.31
C GLY A 18 7.67 10.04 25.78
N HIS A 19 8.76 9.55 25.22
CA HIS A 19 9.11 9.87 23.84
C HIS A 19 8.34 9.06 22.81
N SER A 20 7.92 9.73 21.74
CA SER A 20 7.37 9.08 20.56
C SER A 20 8.45 8.26 19.84
N ALA A 21 8.04 7.20 19.14
CA ALA A 21 8.96 6.38 18.34
C ALA A 21 9.76 7.20 17.29
N SER A 22 9.26 8.35 16.85
CA SER A 22 9.96 9.27 15.94
C SER A 22 11.07 10.08 16.62
N GLN A 23 10.93 10.40 17.91
CA GLN A 23 11.97 11.07 18.71
C GLN A 23 13.05 10.05 19.10
N ILE A 24 12.64 8.88 19.59
CA ILE A 24 13.54 7.77 19.95
C ILE A 24 14.39 7.35 18.73
N ALA A 25 13.80 7.29 17.54
CA ALA A 25 14.52 6.99 16.30
C ALA A 25 15.64 8.01 15.98
N LYS A 26 15.41 9.31 16.23
CA LYS A 26 16.43 10.35 16.08
C LYS A 26 17.56 10.19 17.10
N GLN A 27 17.21 9.93 18.35
CA GLN A 27 18.16 9.89 19.47
C GLN A 27 19.03 8.63 19.50
N LEU A 28 18.48 7.48 19.08
CA LEU A 28 19.28 6.26 18.90
C LEU A 28 20.16 6.28 17.65
N GLY A 29 19.81 7.07 16.62
CA GLY A 29 20.52 7.14 15.34
C GLY A 29 20.44 5.86 14.50
N GLY A 30 20.40 5.99 13.17
CA GLY A 30 20.46 4.85 12.25
C GLY A 30 19.29 3.85 12.30
N VAL A 31 18.25 4.11 13.10
CA VAL A 31 17.02 3.29 13.17
C VAL A 31 15.81 4.12 12.77
N THR A 32 14.86 3.50 12.07
CA THR A 32 13.62 4.17 11.64
C THR A 32 12.55 4.11 12.73
N ARG A 33 11.55 5.02 12.65
CA ARG A 33 10.34 4.99 13.50
C ARG A 33 9.71 3.60 13.56
N ASN A 34 9.61 2.91 12.43
CA ASN A 34 8.97 1.60 12.34
C ASN A 34 9.85 0.49 12.94
N ALA A 35 11.19 0.60 12.85
CA ALA A 35 12.10 -0.30 13.54
C ALA A 35 11.99 -0.17 15.08
N VAL A 36 11.81 1.06 15.58
CA VAL A 36 11.55 1.33 17.01
C VAL A 36 10.23 0.68 17.46
N ILE A 37 9.12 0.98 16.78
CA ILE A 37 7.80 0.37 17.09
C ILE A 37 7.87 -1.15 17.07
N GLY A 38 8.49 -1.71 16.03
CA GLY A 38 8.67 -3.15 15.86
C GLY A 38 9.64 -3.81 16.86
N LYS A 39 10.44 -3.06 17.62
CA LYS A 39 11.25 -3.58 18.73
C LYS A 39 10.50 -3.45 20.06
N VAL A 40 9.81 -2.33 20.30
CA VAL A 40 8.90 -2.13 21.45
C VAL A 40 7.86 -3.25 21.53
N HIS A 41 7.19 -3.55 20.41
CA HIS A 41 6.19 -4.62 20.34
C HIS A 41 6.78 -6.03 20.58
N ARG A 42 8.04 -6.26 20.18
CA ARG A 42 8.77 -7.52 20.44
C ARG A 42 9.35 -7.61 21.86
N LEU A 43 9.22 -6.55 22.67
CA LEU A 43 9.64 -6.50 24.08
C LEU A 43 8.44 -6.46 25.04
N GLY A 44 7.20 -6.59 24.55
CA GLY A 44 5.99 -6.54 25.38
C GLY A 44 5.68 -5.16 26.00
N LEU A 45 6.36 -4.09 25.56
CA LEU A 45 6.25 -2.74 26.15
C LEU A 45 4.99 -1.98 25.68
N SER A 46 3.91 -2.70 25.39
CA SER A 46 2.63 -2.19 24.86
C SER A 46 1.77 -1.53 25.95
N GLY A 47 2.21 -0.36 26.43
CA GLY A 47 1.62 0.33 27.59
C GLY A 47 1.38 1.83 27.42
N ARG A 48 1.13 2.34 26.20
CA ARG A 48 0.83 3.77 25.96
C ARG A 48 -0.32 3.98 24.97
N ALA A 49 -1.53 4.11 25.51
CA ALA A 49 -2.76 4.39 24.76
C ALA A 49 -2.90 5.90 24.41
N ALA A 50 -1.95 6.47 23.68
CA ALA A 50 -2.06 7.82 23.12
C ALA A 50 -1.23 7.95 21.82
N PRO A 51 -1.84 8.08 20.63
CA PRO A 51 -1.10 8.28 19.40
C PRO A 51 -0.59 9.73 19.30
N SER A 52 0.68 9.94 19.67
CA SER A 52 1.36 11.24 19.54
C SER A 52 1.38 11.71 18.07
N GLN A 53 0.49 12.62 17.69
CA GLN A 53 0.44 13.16 16.33
C GLN A 53 1.55 14.20 16.13
N PRO A 54 2.49 14.01 15.18
CA PRO A 54 3.46 15.03 14.84
C PRO A 54 2.77 16.15 14.04
N ALA A 55 2.96 17.40 14.46
CA ALA A 55 2.45 18.56 13.74
C ALA A 55 2.98 18.60 12.29
N ARG A 56 2.09 18.93 11.34
CA ARG A 56 2.47 19.04 9.91
C ARG A 56 3.27 20.34 9.69
N PRO A 57 4.43 20.30 9.02
CA PRO A 57 5.16 21.51 8.66
C PRO A 57 4.39 22.30 7.59
N VAL A 58 4.22 23.61 7.80
CA VAL A 58 3.59 24.52 6.83
C VAL A 58 4.57 24.83 5.71
N TYR A 59 4.24 24.40 4.48
CA TYR A 59 5.07 24.65 3.31
C TYR A 59 4.88 26.08 2.79
N LYS A 60 5.94 26.89 2.82
CA LYS A 60 5.99 28.19 2.14
C LYS A 60 6.39 27.99 0.67
N PRO A 61 5.56 28.33 -0.33
CA PRO A 61 5.92 28.19 -1.73
C PRO A 61 6.94 29.25 -2.17
N ALA A 62 7.95 28.85 -2.93
CA ALA A 62 8.87 29.75 -3.60
C ALA A 62 8.30 30.24 -4.94
N LYS A 63 8.73 31.42 -5.41
CA LYS A 63 8.32 31.97 -6.73
C LYS A 63 8.98 31.17 -7.87
N PRO A 64 8.27 30.91 -8.98
CA PRO A 64 8.88 30.39 -10.21
C PRO A 64 9.68 31.49 -10.94
N PRO A 65 10.75 31.14 -11.68
CA PRO A 65 11.46 32.05 -12.57
C PRO A 65 10.63 32.37 -13.84
N ARG A 66 10.99 33.47 -14.50
CA ARG A 66 10.30 34.03 -15.67
C ARG A 66 10.68 33.31 -16.97
N ALA A 67 9.73 33.11 -17.88
CA ALA A 67 9.97 32.54 -19.20
C ALA A 67 10.67 33.52 -20.17
N ALA A 68 11.38 32.97 -21.16
CA ALA A 68 11.98 33.69 -22.28
C ALA A 68 11.73 32.94 -23.60
N ALA A 69 11.66 33.71 -24.69
CA ALA A 69 11.35 33.35 -26.09
C ALA A 69 11.90 34.49 -26.99
N PRO A 70 11.99 34.40 -28.34
CA PRO A 70 11.34 33.47 -29.28
C PRO A 70 12.40 32.67 -30.10
N GLU A 71 12.37 32.32 -31.42
CA GLU A 71 11.48 32.68 -32.55
C GLU A 71 11.45 31.65 -33.71
N VAL A 72 12.12 31.92 -34.84
CA VAL A 72 12.00 31.25 -36.17
C VAL A 72 13.04 30.13 -36.36
N SER A 73 12.85 29.11 -37.22
CA SER A 73 11.91 28.88 -38.34
C SER A 73 11.58 27.35 -38.45
N ALA A 74 10.87 26.73 -39.41
CA ALA A 74 10.35 27.10 -40.75
C ALA A 74 9.12 26.24 -41.16
N ARG A 75 8.86 26.10 -42.48
CA ARG A 75 7.85 25.23 -43.16
C ARG A 75 8.44 24.73 -44.52
N PRO A 76 7.86 23.78 -45.30
CA PRO A 76 6.41 23.49 -45.39
C PRO A 76 5.94 22.00 -45.49
N GLN A 77 4.64 21.85 -45.22
CA GLN A 77 3.66 20.91 -45.82
C GLN A 77 3.90 19.38 -45.79
N ALA A 78 3.07 18.71 -44.97
CA ALA A 78 2.47 17.41 -45.28
C ALA A 78 0.94 17.51 -45.08
N GLN A 79 0.16 16.63 -45.71
CA GLN A 79 -1.30 16.77 -45.84
C GLN A 79 -2.08 16.28 -44.61
N ALA A 80 -3.20 16.94 -44.30
CA ALA A 80 -4.05 16.59 -43.16
C ALA A 80 -5.11 15.54 -43.54
N GLN A 81 -5.16 14.43 -42.80
CA GLN A 81 -6.34 13.54 -42.75
C GLN A 81 -7.09 13.76 -41.42
N PRO A 82 -8.43 13.82 -41.42
CA PRO A 82 -9.20 14.10 -40.21
C PRO A 82 -9.29 12.85 -39.31
N VAL A 83 -8.38 12.75 -38.33
CA VAL A 83 -8.46 11.73 -37.29
C VAL A 83 -9.77 11.87 -36.50
N ARG A 84 -10.64 10.85 -36.57
CA ARG A 84 -11.89 10.81 -35.79
C ARG A 84 -11.56 10.82 -34.30
N ARG A 85 -12.00 11.86 -33.59
CA ARG A 85 -11.94 11.93 -32.13
C ARG A 85 -12.86 10.85 -31.55
N VAL A 86 -12.29 9.73 -31.10
CA VAL A 86 -12.99 8.77 -30.24
C VAL A 86 -13.06 9.39 -28.85
N GLU A 87 -14.28 9.67 -28.36
CA GLU A 87 -14.44 10.12 -26.98
C GLU A 87 -14.16 8.97 -25.99
N PRO A 88 -13.43 9.21 -24.89
CA PRO A 88 -13.16 8.19 -23.91
C PRO A 88 -14.42 7.91 -23.09
N VAL A 89 -15.17 6.88 -23.48
CA VAL A 89 -16.30 6.36 -22.70
C VAL A 89 -15.81 6.04 -21.28
N VAL A 90 -16.28 6.83 -20.31
CA VAL A 90 -15.91 6.65 -18.90
C VAL A 90 -16.59 5.39 -18.37
N ALA A 91 -15.89 4.26 -18.46
CA ALA A 91 -16.30 3.00 -17.87
C ALA A 91 -16.62 3.21 -16.38
N ARG A 92 -17.91 3.19 -16.06
CA ARG A 92 -18.46 3.52 -14.75
C ARG A 92 -17.97 2.48 -13.74
N GLN A 93 -17.00 2.84 -12.91
CA GLN A 93 -16.43 1.93 -11.91
C GLN A 93 -17.55 1.49 -10.95
N ALA A 94 -17.95 0.22 -11.04
CA ALA A 94 -18.91 -0.37 -10.11
C ALA A 94 -18.31 -0.33 -8.68
N PRO A 95 -19.13 -0.08 -7.64
CA PRO A 95 -18.65 -0.11 -6.27
C PRO A 95 -18.14 -1.53 -5.95
N SER A 96 -16.91 -1.62 -5.45
CA SER A 96 -16.36 -2.88 -4.95
C SER A 96 -17.12 -3.26 -3.68
N LEU A 97 -18.11 -4.14 -3.81
CA LEU A 97 -18.75 -4.79 -2.67
C LEU A 97 -17.67 -5.47 -1.82
N PRO A 98 -17.80 -5.49 -0.48
CA PRO A 98 -16.90 -6.28 0.36
C PRO A 98 -16.99 -7.74 -0.08
N ALA A 99 -15.84 -8.36 -0.34
CA ALA A 99 -15.79 -9.77 -0.67
C ALA A 99 -16.20 -10.57 0.56
N VAL A 100 -17.47 -10.99 0.61
CA VAL A 100 -17.89 -12.05 1.52
C VAL A 100 -17.02 -13.28 1.24
N PRO A 101 -16.50 -13.97 2.28
CA PRO A 101 -15.80 -15.21 2.06
C PRO A 101 -16.82 -16.21 1.49
N VAL A 102 -16.67 -16.53 0.21
CA VAL A 102 -17.37 -17.67 -0.38
C VAL A 102 -16.76 -18.89 0.28
N ILE A 103 -17.47 -19.43 1.27
CA ILE A 103 -17.15 -20.73 1.87
C ILE A 103 -17.48 -21.76 0.80
N GLU A 104 -16.51 -22.03 -0.06
CA GLU A 104 -16.59 -23.16 -0.97
C GLU A 104 -16.68 -24.47 -0.17
N GLY A 105 -17.30 -25.48 -0.79
CA GLY A 105 -17.36 -26.82 -0.20
C GLY A 105 -15.98 -27.44 0.05
N PRO A 106 -15.93 -28.60 0.71
CA PRO A 106 -14.69 -29.22 1.19
C PRO A 106 -13.61 -29.30 0.09
N GLY A 107 -12.42 -28.80 0.40
CA GLY A 107 -11.33 -28.69 -0.55
C GLY A 107 -10.83 -30.04 -1.03
N THR A 108 -10.49 -30.13 -2.32
CA THR A 108 -10.10 -31.40 -2.96
C THR A 108 -8.72 -31.94 -2.58
N ALA A 109 -7.97 -31.24 -1.71
CA ALA A 109 -6.66 -31.66 -1.24
C ALA A 109 -6.44 -31.37 0.25
N THR A 110 -5.57 -32.14 0.90
CA THR A 110 -5.04 -31.88 2.25
C THR A 110 -3.57 -31.47 2.14
N VAL A 111 -2.92 -31.13 3.26
CA VAL A 111 -1.47 -30.80 3.30
C VAL A 111 -0.62 -31.86 2.56
N LEU A 112 -0.99 -33.14 2.66
CA LEU A 112 -0.23 -34.26 2.12
C LEU A 112 -0.50 -34.53 0.63
N THR A 113 -1.67 -34.18 0.10
CA THR A 113 -2.05 -34.45 -1.31
C THR A 113 -1.88 -33.23 -2.23
N LEU A 114 -1.48 -32.08 -1.69
CA LEU A 114 -1.43 -30.80 -2.40
C LEU A 114 -0.19 -30.63 -3.32
N GLY A 115 -0.29 -31.19 -4.53
CA GLY A 115 0.76 -31.14 -5.56
C GLY A 115 1.20 -29.72 -5.99
N ALA A 116 2.28 -29.66 -6.77
CA ALA A 116 2.91 -28.39 -7.18
C ALA A 116 2.03 -27.52 -8.11
N LYS A 117 1.18 -28.13 -8.94
CA LYS A 117 0.29 -27.44 -9.90
C LYS A 117 -1.16 -27.29 -9.38
N MET A 118 -1.38 -27.42 -8.08
CA MET A 118 -2.68 -27.38 -7.42
C MET A 118 -2.84 -26.12 -6.55
N CYS A 119 -4.04 -25.57 -6.50
CA CYS A 119 -4.37 -24.33 -5.79
C CYS A 119 -4.23 -24.51 -4.29
N LYS A 120 -3.28 -23.77 -3.71
CA LYS A 120 -2.89 -23.82 -2.29
C LYS A 120 -3.73 -22.90 -1.40
N TRP A 121 -4.96 -22.58 -1.80
CA TRP A 121 -5.85 -21.73 -1.03
C TRP A 121 -6.45 -22.52 0.15
N PRO A 122 -6.27 -22.08 1.41
CA PRO A 122 -6.78 -22.77 2.60
C PRO A 122 -8.30 -22.58 2.76
N ILE A 123 -8.97 -23.63 3.21
CA ILE A 123 -10.40 -23.70 3.50
C ILE A 123 -10.55 -24.32 4.90
N GLY A 124 -11.32 -23.65 5.77
CA GLY A 124 -11.42 -24.00 7.19
C GLY A 124 -10.26 -23.47 8.04
N ASP A 125 -10.32 -23.75 9.33
CA ASP A 125 -9.33 -23.31 10.33
C ASP A 125 -8.16 -24.31 10.43
N PRO A 126 -6.88 -23.87 10.45
CA PRO A 126 -5.71 -24.77 10.53
C PRO A 126 -5.61 -25.67 11.77
N SER A 127 -6.49 -25.48 12.75
CA SER A 127 -6.60 -26.28 13.98
C SER A 127 -7.75 -27.29 13.95
N SER A 128 -8.45 -27.44 12.81
CA SER A 128 -9.52 -28.42 12.60
C SER A 128 -9.07 -29.53 11.66
N ASP A 129 -9.51 -30.77 11.89
CA ASP A 129 -9.34 -31.90 10.97
C ASP A 129 -10.04 -31.68 9.61
N GLU A 130 -10.99 -30.75 9.52
CA GLU A 130 -11.63 -30.32 8.26
C GLU A 130 -10.76 -29.34 7.42
N PHE A 131 -9.54 -29.01 7.88
CA PHE A 131 -8.63 -28.13 7.16
C PHE A 131 -8.22 -28.71 5.81
N THR A 132 -8.71 -28.07 4.74
CA THR A 132 -8.52 -28.50 3.36
C THR A 132 -7.97 -27.38 2.49
N PHE A 133 -7.48 -27.74 1.31
CA PHE A 133 -7.06 -26.81 0.27
C PHE A 133 -7.95 -26.98 -0.96
N CYS A 134 -8.23 -25.87 -1.63
CA CYS A 134 -9.02 -25.82 -2.86
C CYS A 134 -8.62 -26.90 -3.89
N GLY A 135 -7.31 -27.10 -4.12
CA GLY A 135 -6.77 -28.19 -4.95
C GLY A 135 -6.98 -28.05 -6.47
N ARG A 136 -7.93 -27.22 -6.92
CA ARG A 136 -8.17 -26.88 -8.34
C ARG A 136 -6.87 -26.49 -9.06
N ARG A 137 -6.78 -26.71 -10.38
CA ARG A 137 -5.59 -26.42 -11.20
C ARG A 137 -5.11 -24.97 -10.99
N SER A 138 -3.84 -24.81 -10.60
CA SER A 138 -3.20 -23.50 -10.48
C SER A 138 -2.90 -22.91 -11.86
N SER A 139 -3.01 -21.58 -12.00
CA SER A 139 -2.71 -20.86 -13.24
C SER A 139 -1.34 -20.16 -13.17
N GLU A 140 -1.30 -18.93 -12.69
CA GLU A 140 -0.13 -18.04 -12.70
C GLU A 140 0.32 -17.76 -11.26
N GLY A 141 0.86 -18.79 -10.60
CA GLY A 141 1.27 -18.76 -9.19
C GLY A 141 0.76 -19.95 -8.40
N PRO A 142 0.51 -19.80 -7.07
CA PRO A 142 0.07 -20.88 -6.19
C PRO A 142 -1.46 -21.08 -6.15
N TYR A 143 -2.24 -20.27 -6.87
CA TYR A 143 -3.70 -20.30 -6.81
C TYR A 143 -4.34 -20.45 -8.22
N CYS A 144 -5.57 -20.96 -8.25
CA CYS A 144 -6.43 -20.89 -9.44
C CYS A 144 -6.90 -19.44 -9.68
N VAL A 145 -7.39 -19.13 -10.89
CA VAL A 145 -7.77 -17.77 -11.33
C VAL A 145 -8.72 -17.05 -10.36
N GLU A 146 -9.60 -17.80 -9.70
CA GLU A 146 -10.57 -17.29 -8.73
C GLU A 146 -9.92 -16.87 -7.42
N HIS A 147 -9.24 -17.80 -6.72
CA HIS A 147 -8.50 -17.49 -5.50
C HIS A 147 -7.34 -16.51 -5.72
N ALA A 148 -6.77 -16.45 -6.92
CA ALA A 148 -5.81 -15.42 -7.30
C ALA A 148 -6.42 -14.00 -7.27
N ARG A 149 -7.70 -13.82 -7.63
CA ARG A 149 -8.41 -12.53 -7.52
C ARG A 149 -8.70 -12.12 -6.07
N VAL A 150 -8.82 -13.09 -5.16
CA VAL A 150 -8.99 -12.84 -3.72
C VAL A 150 -7.65 -12.54 -3.05
N ALA A 151 -6.59 -13.28 -3.42
CA ALA A 151 -5.23 -13.11 -2.89
C ALA A 151 -4.55 -11.80 -3.36
N TYR A 152 -4.68 -11.46 -4.65
CA TYR A 152 -3.93 -10.37 -5.26
C TYR A 152 -4.82 -9.14 -5.51
N GLN A 153 -4.69 -8.14 -4.64
CA GLN A 153 -5.24 -6.82 -4.93
C GLN A 153 -4.51 -6.22 -6.15
N PRO A 154 -5.24 -5.64 -7.13
CA PRO A 154 -4.60 -4.96 -8.24
C PRO A 154 -3.78 -3.78 -7.72
N GLN A 155 -2.54 -3.67 -8.19
CA GLN A 155 -1.65 -2.54 -7.87
C GLN A 155 -2.37 -1.23 -8.16
N GLN A 156 -2.71 -0.46 -7.12
CA GLN A 156 -3.36 0.84 -7.32
C GLN A 156 -2.38 1.77 -8.06
N THR A 157 -2.64 1.95 -9.35
CA THR A 157 -1.95 2.95 -10.15
C THR A 157 -2.19 4.31 -9.48
N LYS A 158 -1.11 4.95 -9.03
CA LYS A 158 -1.18 6.25 -8.35
C LYS A 158 -1.66 7.32 -9.35
N LYS A 159 -2.99 7.44 -9.52
CA LYS A 159 -3.63 8.62 -10.11
C LYS A 159 -3.01 9.84 -9.41
N LYS A 160 -2.32 10.69 -10.18
CA LYS A 160 -1.66 11.91 -9.66
C LYS A 160 -2.72 12.86 -9.08
N SER A 161 -3.03 12.72 -7.78
CA SER A 161 -4.11 13.48 -7.13
C SER A 161 -3.82 14.97 -7.00
N GLY A 162 -2.57 15.40 -7.20
CA GLY A 162 -2.11 16.78 -7.02
C GLY A 162 -2.89 17.86 -7.78
N GLY A 163 -3.57 17.53 -8.89
CA GLY A 163 -4.48 18.47 -9.57
C GLY A 163 -5.90 18.47 -8.97
N ALA A 164 -6.53 17.29 -8.88
CA ALA A 164 -7.94 17.16 -8.48
C ALA A 164 -8.18 17.41 -6.98
N GLU A 165 -7.19 17.14 -6.13
CA GLU A 165 -7.25 17.39 -4.69
C GLU A 165 -7.12 18.88 -4.39
N LEU A 166 -6.21 19.58 -5.09
CA LEU A 166 -6.04 21.03 -5.02
C LEU A 166 -7.30 21.77 -5.53
N ALA A 167 -7.89 21.34 -6.65
CA ALA A 167 -9.13 21.92 -7.16
C ALA A 167 -10.32 21.77 -6.19
N ARG A 168 -10.32 20.73 -5.33
CA ARG A 168 -11.33 20.53 -4.27
C ARG A 168 -11.00 21.23 -2.96
N SER A 169 -9.76 21.67 -2.72
CA SER A 169 -9.44 22.53 -1.59
C SER A 169 -9.76 23.98 -1.87
N LEU A 170 -9.43 24.51 -3.07
CA LEU A 170 -9.75 25.89 -3.45
C LEU A 170 -11.27 26.17 -3.43
N ARG A 171 -12.11 25.22 -3.89
CA ARG A 171 -13.58 25.33 -3.85
C ARG A 171 -14.22 25.24 -2.45
N ARG A 172 -13.42 25.32 -1.37
CA ARG A 172 -13.88 25.48 0.02
C ARG A 172 -13.34 26.75 0.69
N TYR A 173 -12.69 27.63 -0.08
CA TYR A 173 -12.18 28.94 0.34
C TYR A 173 -12.64 30.05 -0.62
N ILE A 174 -13.76 29.83 -1.30
CA ILE A 174 -14.59 30.77 -2.07
C ILE A 174 -16.02 30.49 -1.63
#